data_AF-A0A060CHC8-F1
#
_entry.id   AF-A0A060CHC8-F1
#
_cell.length_a   1.000
_cell.length_b   1.000
_cell.length_c   1.000
_cell.angle_alpha   90.00
_cell.angle_beta   90.00
_cell.angle_gamma   90.00
#
_symmetry.space_group_name_H-M   'P 1'
#
loop_
_entity.id
_entity.type
_entity.pdbx_description
1 polymer ?
#
loop_
_entity_poly.entity_id
_entity_poly.type
_entity_poly.pdbx_seq_one_letter_code
_entity_poly.pdbx_strand_id
1 'polypeptide(L)'
;MLLDVVYNHTAEGNHDGPCYSFKGLDAATYYRQDELGRYQDTTGCGNSVNASEEAVQRLVVDSLRHWAEEYHVDGFRFDLATTLARGVDNQF
;
A
#
# COMPACT_ATOMS: atom_id res chain seq x y z
N MET A 1 -15.71 -14.65 -9.02
CA MET A 1 -15.05 -14.58 -7.71
C MET A 1 -14.72 -13.13 -7.38
N LEU A 2 -15.03 -12.69 -6.16
CA LEU A 2 -14.63 -11.39 -5.63
C LEU A 2 -13.47 -11.59 -4.66
N LEU A 3 -12.36 -10.88 -4.86
CA LEU A 3 -11.18 -10.98 -4.00
C LEU A 3 -11.10 -9.81 -3.02
N ASP A 4 -10.96 -10.09 -1.73
CA ASP A 4 -10.63 -9.07 -0.73
C ASP A 4 -9.14 -8.75 -0.81
N VAL A 5 -8.80 -7.48 -1.07
CA VAL A 5 -7.43 -7.04 -1.29
C VAL A 5 -7.01 -5.98 -0.28
N VAL A 6 -5.82 -6.16 0.27
CA VAL A 6 -5.21 -5.27 1.24
C VAL A 6 -4.04 -4.55 0.59
N TYR A 7 -4.30 -3.35 0.09
CA TYR A 7 -3.27 -2.45 -0.45
C TYR A 7 -2.98 -1.26 0.48
N ASN A 8 -3.66 -1.18 1.63
CA ASN A 8 -3.53 -0.06 2.55
C ASN A 8 -2.30 -0.19 3.48
N HIS A 9 -1.89 -1.41 3.84
CA HIS A 9 -0.70 -1.70 4.66
C HIS A 9 -0.03 -3.00 4.22
N THR A 10 1.12 -3.30 4.81
CA THR A 10 1.86 -4.56 4.59
C THR A 10 2.24 -5.23 5.90
N ALA A 11 2.69 -6.49 5.82
CA ALA A 11 3.20 -7.24 6.95
C ALA A 11 4.54 -6.70 7.53
N GLU A 12 5.18 -5.71 6.89
CA GLU A 12 6.44 -5.16 7.38
C GLU A 12 6.27 -4.23 8.60
N GLY A 13 5.04 -3.81 8.91
CA GLY A 13 4.74 -2.94 10.05
C GLY A 13 5.52 -1.63 10.03
N ASN A 14 5.72 -1.05 11.22
CA ASN A 14 6.44 0.22 11.42
C ASN A 14 7.98 0.04 11.37
N HIS A 15 8.73 1.01 11.88
CA HIS A 15 10.20 1.00 11.96
C HIS A 15 10.78 -0.18 12.76
N ASP A 16 10.08 -0.69 13.76
CA ASP A 16 10.50 -1.85 14.56
C ASP A 16 10.09 -3.19 13.93
N GLY A 17 9.26 -3.14 12.88
CA GLY A 17 8.80 -4.33 12.17
C GLY A 17 9.88 -4.94 11.27
N PRO A 18 9.66 -6.17 10.78
CA PRO A 18 10.62 -6.88 9.95
C PRO A 18 10.84 -6.19 8.60
N CYS A 19 11.94 -6.56 7.92
CA CYS A 19 12.26 -6.12 6.57
C CYS A 19 12.26 -7.35 5.63
N TYR A 20 11.23 -7.44 4.79
CA TYR A 20 11.01 -8.54 3.83
C TYR A 20 11.13 -8.09 2.37
N SER A 21 10.70 -6.87 2.04
CA SER A 21 10.56 -6.40 0.66
C SER A 21 10.69 -4.87 0.59
N PHE A 22 9.57 -4.14 0.54
CA PHE A 22 9.53 -2.71 0.22
C PHE A 22 10.36 -1.85 1.18
N LYS A 23 10.39 -2.21 2.46
CA LYS A 23 11.21 -1.51 3.46
C LYS A 23 12.70 -1.56 3.11
N GLY A 24 13.18 -2.69 2.60
CA GLY A 24 14.58 -2.87 2.21
C GLY A 24 14.90 -2.35 0.80
N LEU A 25 13.88 -2.21 -0.05
CA LEU A 25 14.03 -1.70 -1.41
C LEU A 25 14.02 -0.17 -1.44
N ASP A 26 12.93 0.44 -0.94
CA ASP A 26 12.77 1.89 -0.86
C ASP A 26 11.60 2.26 0.08
N ALA A 27 11.87 2.25 1.39
CA ALA A 27 10.82 2.54 2.37
C ALA A 27 10.15 3.91 2.18
N ALA A 28 10.88 4.92 1.69
CA ALA A 28 10.40 6.29 1.55
C ALA A 28 9.40 6.43 0.39
N THR A 29 9.60 5.69 -0.70
CA THR A 29 8.63 5.64 -1.80
C THR A 29 7.44 4.75 -1.47
N TYR A 30 7.64 3.57 -0.88
CA TYR A 30 6.55 2.60 -0.71
C TYR A 30 5.66 2.87 0.51
N TYR A 31 6.18 3.49 1.56
CA TYR A 31 5.44 3.78 2.79
C TYR A 31 5.34 5.27 3.06
N ARG A 32 4.20 5.70 3.62
CA ARG A 32 4.03 7.08 4.06
C ARG A 32 4.93 7.34 5.26
N GLN A 33 5.81 8.34 5.10
CA GLN A 33 6.70 8.81 6.14
C GLN A 33 6.57 10.33 6.27
N ASP A 34 6.84 10.86 7.46
CA ASP A 34 7.06 12.30 7.62
C ASP A 34 8.47 12.71 7.21
N GLU A 35 8.77 14.01 7.30
CA GLU A 35 10.09 14.57 6.94
C GLU A 35 11.25 13.99 7.76
N LEU A 36 10.97 13.34 8.90
CA LEU A 36 11.97 12.67 9.75
C LEU A 36 12.06 11.16 9.47
N GLY A 37 11.38 10.65 8.45
CA GLY A 37 11.34 9.23 8.10
C GLY A 37 10.44 8.38 9.01
N ARG A 38 9.60 9.01 9.85
CA ARG A 38 8.70 8.27 10.75
C ARG A 38 7.45 7.83 9.99
N TYR A 39 7.11 6.56 10.12
CA TYR A 39 5.92 5.96 9.50
C TYR A 39 4.64 6.67 9.96
N GLN A 40 3.81 7.03 8.98
CA GLN A 40 2.47 7.58 9.22
C GLN A 40 1.46 6.46 9.05
N ASP A 41 0.85 6.04 10.16
CA ASP A 41 -0.09 4.93 10.16
C ASP A 41 -1.55 5.41 10.20
N THR A 42 -2.20 5.34 9.05
CA THR A 42 -3.63 5.61 8.88
C THR A 42 -4.48 4.33 8.87
N THR A 43 -3.85 3.16 8.97
CA THR A 43 -4.50 1.84 8.91
C THR A 43 -4.68 1.21 10.29
N GLY A 44 -3.83 1.60 11.25
CA GLY A 44 -3.74 0.97 12.57
C GLY A 44 -2.84 -0.28 12.58
N CYS A 45 -2.12 -0.56 11.49
CA CYS A 45 -1.30 -1.76 11.32
C CYS A 45 0.21 -1.47 11.32
N GLY A 46 0.63 -0.26 11.70
CA GLY A 46 2.02 0.18 11.83
C GLY A 46 2.59 0.87 10.59
N ASN A 47 2.00 0.70 9.41
CA ASN A 47 2.38 1.44 8.21
C ASN A 47 1.16 1.80 7.34
N SER A 48 1.39 2.68 6.37
CA SER A 48 0.43 2.95 5.30
C SER A 48 1.19 2.98 3.98
N VAL A 49 0.69 2.24 3.00
CA VAL A 49 1.23 2.25 1.63
C VAL A 49 1.02 3.63 1.02
N ASN A 50 2.05 4.14 0.33
CA ASN A 50 2.03 5.48 -0.23
C ASN A 50 1.43 5.51 -1.65
N ALA A 51 0.11 5.41 -1.74
CA ALA A 51 -0.61 5.42 -3.02
C ALA A 51 -0.59 6.78 -3.76
N SER A 52 0.07 7.83 -3.23
CA SER A 52 0.29 9.06 -4.00
C SER A 52 1.53 8.99 -4.91
N GLU A 53 2.40 8.00 -4.72
CA GLU A 53 3.58 7.79 -5.58
C GLU A 53 3.22 6.99 -6.82
N GLU A 54 3.69 7.43 -7.99
CA GLU A 54 3.40 6.80 -9.29
C GLU A 54 3.87 5.32 -9.31
N ALA A 55 5.05 5.04 -8.74
CA ALA A 55 5.58 3.69 -8.68
C ALA A 55 4.67 2.73 -7.88
N VAL A 56 4.07 3.22 -6.79
CA VAL A 56 3.16 2.46 -5.94
C VAL A 56 1.81 2.28 -6.62
N GLN A 57 1.29 3.31 -7.28
CA GLN A 57 0.07 3.21 -8.08
C GLN A 57 0.22 2.16 -9.18
N ARG A 58 1.34 2.19 -9.90
CA ARG A 58 1.65 1.20 -10.92
C ARG A 58 1.72 -0.21 -10.35
N LEU A 59 2.40 -0.39 -9.22
CA LEU A 59 2.45 -1.68 -8.52
C LEU A 59 1.03 -2.23 -8.22
N VAL A 60 0.15 -1.41 -7.66
CA VAL A 60 -1.22 -1.82 -7.32
C VAL A 60 -2.01 -2.17 -8.60
N VAL A 61 -1.95 -1.34 -9.63
CA VAL A 61 -2.66 -1.58 -10.90
C VAL A 61 -2.15 -2.83 -11.60
N ASP A 62 -0.84 -3.03 -11.67
CA ASP A 62 -0.24 -4.20 -12.30
C ASP A 62 -0.58 -5.48 -11.50
N SER A 63 -0.66 -5.41 -10.17
CA SER A 63 -1.12 -6.52 -9.34
C SER A 63 -2.60 -6.85 -9.59
N LEU A 64 -3.49 -5.85 -9.67
CA LEU A 64 -4.90 -6.04 -9.98
C LEU A 64 -5.10 -6.67 -11.37
N ARG A 65 -4.35 -6.19 -12.38
CA ARG A 65 -4.37 -6.79 -13.73
C ARG A 65 -3.92 -8.23 -13.70
N HIS A 66 -2.84 -8.55 -12.99
CA HIS A 66 -2.36 -9.92 -12.88
C HIS A 66 -3.44 -10.87 -12.30
N TRP A 67 -4.14 -10.45 -11.25
CA TRP A 67 -5.25 -11.23 -10.70
C TRP A 67 -6.43 -11.38 -11.69
N ALA A 68 -6.76 -10.32 -12.42
CA ALA A 68 -7.86 -10.36 -13.39
C ALA A 68 -7.53 -11.20 -14.64
N GLU A 69 -6.30 -11.10 -15.15
CA GLU A 69 -5.89 -11.72 -16.42
C GLU A 69 -5.45 -13.18 -16.23
N GLU A 70 -4.62 -13.46 -15.23
CA GLU A 70 -4.03 -14.81 -15.05
C GLU A 70 -4.93 -15.74 -14.24
N TYR A 71 -5.72 -15.18 -13.31
CA TYR A 71 -6.57 -15.95 -12.40
C TYR A 71 -8.07 -15.69 -12.62
N HIS A 72 -8.42 -14.86 -13.60
CA HIS A 72 -9.81 -14.56 -13.96
C HIS A 72 -10.68 -14.09 -12.77
N VAL A 73 -10.10 -13.28 -11.88
CA VAL A 73 -10.85 -12.63 -10.79
C VAL A 73 -11.82 -11.60 -11.39
N ASP A 74 -13.12 -11.71 -11.05
CA ASP A 74 -14.18 -10.86 -11.62
C ASP A 74 -14.29 -9.47 -10.95
N GLY A 75 -13.69 -9.30 -9.77
CA GLY A 75 -13.71 -8.02 -9.07
C GLY A 75 -12.97 -8.04 -7.73
N PHE A 76 -12.85 -6.85 -7.15
CA PHE A 76 -12.06 -6.62 -5.93
C PHE A 76 -12.87 -5.86 -4.88
N ARG A 77 -12.78 -6.30 -3.64
CA ARG A 77 -13.21 -5.54 -2.46
C ARG A 77 -11.95 -4.97 -1.81
N PHE A 78 -11.84 -3.65 -1.78
CA PHE A 78 -10.67 -2.97 -1.23
C PHE A 78 -10.84 -2.76 0.27
N ASP A 79 -9.94 -3.36 1.04
CA ASP A 79 -9.82 -3.08 2.46
C ASP A 79 -9.30 -1.66 2.71
N LEU A 80 -9.94 -0.93 3.63
CA LEU A 80 -9.63 0.47 4.00
C LEU A 80 -9.29 1.35 2.78
N ALA A 81 -10.16 1.33 1.76
CA ALA A 81 -9.94 2.04 0.49
C ALA A 81 -9.65 3.54 0.65
N THR A 82 -10.10 4.16 1.75
CA THR A 82 -9.81 5.56 2.08
C THR A 82 -8.32 5.84 2.25
N THR A 83 -7.51 4.89 2.73
CA THR A 83 -6.05 5.07 2.81
C THR A 83 -5.42 5.26 1.44
N LEU A 84 -5.94 4.58 0.40
CA LEU A 84 -5.46 4.72 -0.98
C LEU A 84 -5.85 6.05 -1.62
N ALA A 85 -6.96 6.65 -1.17
CA ALA A 85 -7.44 7.94 -1.69
C ALA A 85 -6.68 9.15 -1.14
N ARG A 86 -5.73 8.94 -0.22
CA ARG A 86 -4.97 10.05 0.38
C ARG A 86 -3.94 10.62 -0.60
N GLY A 87 -3.88 11.93 -0.71
CA GLY A 87 -2.94 12.67 -1.54
C GLY A 87 -1.51 12.71 -0.98
N VAL A 88 -0.68 13.56 -1.59
CA VAL A 88 0.75 13.73 -1.25
C VAL A 88 0.93 14.23 0.19
N ASP A 89 0.02 15.06 0.67
CA ASP A 89 -0.02 15.61 2.02
C ASP A 89 -0.74 14.70 3.04
N ASN A 90 -1.05 13.46 2.63
CA ASN A 90 -1.80 12.48 3.41
C ASN A 90 -3.24 12.92 3.77
N GLN A 91 -3.82 13.89 3.03
CA GLN A 91 -5.21 14.35 3.13
C GLN A 91 -6.08 13.81 1.97
N PHE A 92 -7.38 14.08 1.98
CA PHE A 92 -8.33 13.66 0.93
C PHE A 92 -8.52 14.73 -0.15
#